data_AF-A0A511X9W4-F1
#
_entry.id   AF-A0A511X9W4-F1
#
_cell.length_a   1.000
_cell.length_b   1.000
_cell.length_c   1.000
_cell.angle_alpha   90.00
_cell.angle_beta   90.00
_cell.angle_gamma   90.00
#
_symmetry.space_group_name_H-M   'P 1'
#
loop_
_entity.id
_entity.type
_entity.pdbx_description
1 polymer ?
#
loop_
_entity_poly.entity_id
_entity_poly.type
_entity_poly.pdbx_seq_one_letter_code
_entity_poly.pdbx_strand_id
1 'polypeptide(L)'
;MDQSGGVEIANLLITGRHYLGPDFLRNDVAKYALKRMVSDPGLSYFRYIAAKFCMLNDARYETQLAELNRKAMQFIGDGLSRIKLEAEAYLIFCDILSAPDISIREKAKIFKDRFGGNPSNDLLKSVFDTIGFVDWTGVAIQHTLERKALRPVYTWS
;
A
#
# COMPACT_ATOMS: atom_id res chain seq x y z
N MET A 1 14.53 1.72 15.13
CA MET A 1 15.04 0.95 14.00
C MET A 1 15.40 1.94 12.93
N ASP A 2 16.62 1.86 12.40
CA ASP A 2 17.07 2.69 11.29
C ASP A 2 16.06 2.61 10.13
N GLN A 3 15.70 3.76 9.54
CA GLN A 3 14.66 3.82 8.50
C GLN A 3 15.08 3.07 7.23
N SER A 4 16.39 2.85 7.04
CA SER A 4 16.99 2.11 5.92
C SER A 4 16.37 0.70 5.81
N GLY A 5 16.55 -0.16 6.81
CA GLY A 5 16.15 -1.58 6.78
C GLY A 5 14.65 -1.86 6.57
N GLY A 6 13.78 -0.84 6.65
CA GLY A 6 12.36 -0.98 6.33
C GLY A 6 12.09 -1.09 4.82
N VAL A 7 12.91 -0.41 4.00
CA VAL A 7 12.70 -0.32 2.54
C VAL A 7 13.18 -1.58 1.84
N GLU A 8 14.33 -2.15 2.21
CA GLU A 8 14.82 -3.38 1.57
C GLU A 8 13.90 -4.57 1.87
N ILE A 9 13.40 -4.67 3.12
CA ILE A 9 12.43 -5.71 3.47
C ILE A 9 11.12 -5.48 2.71
N ALA A 10 10.65 -4.23 2.58
CA ALA A 10 9.46 -3.91 1.80
C ALA A 10 9.62 -4.34 0.33
N ASN A 11 10.76 -4.00 -0.28
CA ASN A 11 11.08 -4.40 -1.65
C ASN A 11 11.13 -5.92 -1.79
N LEU A 12 11.81 -6.62 -0.89
CA LEU A 12 11.91 -8.08 -0.91
C LEU A 12 10.54 -8.75 -0.79
N LEU A 13 9.66 -8.23 0.05
CA LEU A 13 8.30 -8.74 0.21
C LEU A 13 7.46 -8.50 -1.06
N ILE A 14 7.54 -7.31 -1.65
CA ILE A 14 6.83 -6.97 -2.89
C ILE A 14 7.32 -7.85 -4.05
N THR A 15 8.63 -7.92 -4.27
CA THR A 15 9.21 -8.72 -5.36
C THR A 15 8.98 -10.21 -5.14
N GLY A 16 9.15 -10.68 -3.91
CA GLY A 16 8.91 -12.08 -3.55
C GLY A 16 7.46 -12.48 -3.77
N ARG A 17 6.50 -11.67 -3.31
CA ARG A 17 5.07 -11.88 -3.58
C ARG A 17 4.76 -11.84 -5.07
N HIS A 18 5.35 -10.92 -5.82
CA HIS A 18 5.09 -10.77 -7.25
C HIS A 18 5.56 -12.00 -8.05
N TYR A 19 6.80 -12.44 -7.86
CA TYR A 19 7.38 -13.54 -8.65
C TYR A 19 6.99 -14.94 -8.18
N LEU A 20 6.89 -15.15 -6.86
CA LEU A 20 6.61 -16.47 -6.29
C LEU A 20 5.15 -16.62 -5.84
N GLY A 21 4.34 -15.57 -6.05
CA GLY A 21 2.91 -15.59 -5.77
C GLY A 21 2.58 -15.86 -4.30
N PRO A 22 1.42 -16.48 -4.02
CA PRO A 22 0.98 -16.79 -2.66
C PRO A 22 1.84 -17.77 -1.87
N ASP A 23 2.71 -18.52 -2.55
CA ASP A 23 3.60 -19.49 -1.93
C ASP A 23 4.77 -18.83 -1.21
N PHE A 24 5.18 -17.62 -1.64
CA PHE A 24 6.20 -16.83 -0.94
C PHE A 24 5.87 -16.64 0.54
N LEU A 25 4.62 -16.32 0.84
CA LEU A 25 4.14 -16.07 2.21
C LEU A 25 3.88 -17.35 3.02
N ARG A 26 4.11 -18.54 2.44
CA ARG A 26 4.17 -19.80 3.20
C ARG A 26 5.50 -19.96 3.93
N ASN A 27 6.55 -19.24 3.51
CA ASN A 27 7.82 -19.20 4.21
C ASN A 27 7.67 -18.45 5.55
N ASP A 28 8.09 -19.08 6.65
CA ASP A 28 7.95 -18.52 8.00
C ASP A 28 8.67 -17.18 8.18
N VAL A 29 9.80 -16.96 7.50
CA VAL A 29 10.56 -15.71 7.54
C VAL A 29 9.77 -14.59 6.85
N ALA A 30 9.22 -14.86 5.66
CA ALA A 30 8.40 -13.89 4.93
C ALA A 30 7.12 -13.54 5.72
N LYS A 31 6.47 -14.54 6.30
CA LYS A 31 5.30 -14.37 7.15
C LYS A 31 5.61 -13.58 8.42
N TYR A 32 6.76 -13.85 9.05
CA TYR A 32 7.23 -13.10 10.21
C TYR A 32 7.50 -11.64 9.87
N ALA A 33 8.20 -11.36 8.77
CA ALA A 33 8.48 -10.01 8.30
C ALA A 33 7.19 -9.22 8.00
N LEU A 34 6.24 -9.83 7.28
CA LEU A 34 4.93 -9.24 7.01
C LEU A 34 4.17 -8.92 8.31
N LYS A 35 4.12 -9.87 9.26
CA LYS A 35 3.47 -9.67 10.56
C LYS A 35 4.11 -8.51 11.32
N ARG A 36 5.45 -8.42 11.34
CA ARG A 36 6.19 -7.33 11.98
C ARG A 36 5.83 -5.97 11.38
N MET A 37 5.72 -5.86 10.05
CA MET A 37 5.32 -4.62 9.37
C MET A 37 3.94 -4.14 9.78
N VAL A 38 2.98 -5.06 9.96
CA VAL A 38 1.63 -4.72 10.40
C VAL A 38 1.60 -4.39 11.89
N SER A 39 2.33 -5.13 12.73
CA SER A 39 2.24 -5.03 14.20
C SER A 39 2.99 -3.86 14.82
N ASP A 40 3.99 -3.29 14.14
CA ASP A 40 4.81 -2.22 14.69
C ASP A 40 3.98 -0.94 14.96
N PRO A 41 4.24 -0.19 16.04
CA PRO A 41 3.45 0.97 16.45
C PRO A 41 3.60 2.20 15.54
N GLY A 42 4.57 2.20 14.62
CA GLY A 42 4.76 3.24 13.61
C GLY A 42 4.43 2.72 12.22
N LEU A 43 3.26 3.13 11.69
CA LEU A 43 2.97 2.94 10.27
C LEU A 43 3.80 3.95 9.48
N SER A 44 4.48 3.48 8.45
CA SER A 44 5.13 4.29 7.43
C SER A 44 4.54 3.93 6.08
N TYR A 45 4.64 4.81 5.10
CA TYR A 45 4.17 4.55 3.75
C TYR A 45 4.69 3.23 3.15
N PHE A 46 6.00 2.95 3.19
CA PHE A 46 6.55 1.70 2.64
C PHE A 46 6.03 0.43 3.31
N ARG A 47 5.87 0.45 4.65
CA ARG A 47 5.27 -0.65 5.41
C ARG A 47 3.82 -0.88 5.00
N TYR A 48 3.05 0.20 4.84
CA TYR A 48 1.66 0.13 4.37
C TYR A 48 1.58 -0.52 2.99
N ILE A 49 2.37 -0.03 2.03
CA ILE A 49 2.36 -0.55 0.65
C ILE A 49 2.80 -2.01 0.59
N ALA A 50 3.95 -2.36 1.19
CA ALA A 50 4.45 -3.73 1.13
C ALA A 50 3.48 -4.72 1.78
N ALA A 51 2.97 -4.37 2.96
CA ALA A 51 2.03 -5.22 3.66
C ALA A 51 0.72 -5.38 2.85
N LYS A 52 0.17 -4.28 2.36
CA LYS A 52 -1.07 -4.28 1.57
C LYS A 52 -0.90 -5.08 0.28
N PHE A 53 0.18 -4.86 -0.47
CA PHE A 53 0.49 -5.57 -1.70
C PHE A 53 0.59 -7.08 -1.47
N CYS A 54 1.23 -7.52 -0.37
CA CYS A 54 1.30 -8.92 0.00
C CYS A 54 -0.06 -9.57 0.29
N MET A 55 -1.02 -8.79 0.80
CA MET A 55 -2.31 -9.28 1.30
C MET A 55 -3.47 -9.12 0.30
N LEU A 56 -3.36 -8.19 -0.67
CA LEU A 56 -4.46 -7.68 -1.50
C LEU A 56 -5.22 -8.73 -2.34
N ASN A 57 -4.70 -9.94 -2.50
CA ASN A 57 -5.31 -11.00 -3.32
C ASN A 57 -5.23 -12.37 -2.62
N ASP A 58 -5.34 -12.38 -1.30
CA ASP A 58 -5.17 -13.57 -0.49
C ASP A 58 -6.15 -13.57 0.69
N ALA A 59 -7.24 -14.32 0.55
CA ALA A 59 -8.35 -14.36 1.52
C ALA A 59 -7.90 -14.74 2.94
N ARG A 60 -6.75 -15.42 3.08
CA ARG A 60 -6.16 -15.76 4.38
C ARG A 60 -5.78 -14.52 5.22
N TYR A 61 -5.69 -13.35 4.58
CA TYR A 61 -5.25 -12.11 5.19
C TYR A 61 -6.35 -11.04 5.31
N GLU A 62 -7.63 -11.38 5.10
CA GLU A 62 -8.74 -10.41 5.17
C GLU A 62 -8.76 -9.62 6.49
N THR A 63 -8.56 -10.30 7.63
CA THR A 63 -8.55 -9.64 8.95
C THR A 63 -7.37 -8.68 9.10
N GLN A 64 -6.18 -9.10 8.65
CA GLN A 64 -4.96 -8.30 8.72
C GLN A 64 -5.01 -7.11 7.76
N LEU A 65 -5.62 -7.28 6.59
CA LEU A 65 -5.86 -6.23 5.62
C LEU A 65 -6.84 -5.19 6.18
N ALA A 66 -7.92 -5.62 6.82
CA ALA A 66 -8.84 -4.72 7.51
C ALA A 66 -8.15 -3.94 8.64
N GLU A 67 -7.30 -4.60 9.43
CA GLU A 67 -6.50 -3.94 10.47
C GLU A 67 -5.53 -2.90 9.87
N LEU A 68 -4.86 -3.25 8.77
CA LEU A 68 -3.93 -2.36 8.08
C LEU A 68 -4.67 -1.13 7.53
N ASN A 69 -5.83 -1.32 6.90
CA ASN A 69 -6.67 -0.21 6.42
C ASN A 69 -7.10 0.69 7.57
N ARG A 70 -7.51 0.13 8.71
CA ARG A 70 -7.85 0.91 9.91
C ARG A 70 -6.65 1.73 10.41
N LYS A 71 -5.46 1.13 10.47
CA LYS A 71 -4.22 1.82 10.86
C LYS A 71 -3.87 2.95 9.89
N ALA A 72 -4.03 2.72 8.59
CA ALA A 72 -3.79 3.73 7.56
C ALA A 72 -4.76 4.91 7.68
N MET A 73 -6.05 4.64 7.93
CA MET A 73 -7.05 5.67 8.22
C MET A 73 -6.73 6.48 9.48
N GLN A 74 -6.28 5.81 10.55
CA GLN A 74 -5.82 6.49 11.76
C GLN A 74 -4.57 7.35 11.51
N PHE A 75 -3.64 6.85 10.68
CA PHE A 75 -2.43 7.57 10.33
C PHE A 75 -2.72 8.87 9.57
N ILE A 76 -3.64 8.87 8.60
CA ILE A 76 -4.01 10.09 7.88
C ILE A 76 -4.84 11.09 8.75
N GLY A 77 -5.17 10.74 10.00
CA GLY A 77 -5.98 11.56 10.93
C GLY A 77 -7.42 11.71 10.45
N ASP A 78 -8.22 12.63 11.00
CA ASP A 78 -9.60 12.91 10.54
C ASP A 78 -9.72 14.21 9.72
N GLY A 79 -8.65 15.01 9.68
CA GLY A 79 -8.61 16.32 9.01
C GLY A 79 -7.77 16.34 7.73
N LEU A 80 -7.71 17.51 7.10
CA LEU A 80 -6.83 17.78 5.95
C LEU A 80 -5.40 18.16 6.35
N SER A 81 -5.14 18.51 7.62
CA SER A 81 -3.87 19.09 8.05
C SER A 81 -2.68 18.17 7.77
N ARG A 82 -2.75 16.90 8.17
CA ARG A 82 -1.67 15.93 7.91
C ARG A 82 -1.51 15.66 6.41
N ILE A 83 -2.61 15.45 5.69
CA ILE A 83 -2.59 15.21 4.24
C ILE A 83 -1.92 16.38 3.49
N LYS A 84 -2.08 17.62 3.96
CA LYS A 84 -1.48 18.82 3.33
C LYS A 84 -0.02 19.07 3.73
N LEU A 85 0.42 18.58 4.89
CA LEU A 85 1.71 18.94 5.48
C LEU A 85 2.71 17.77 5.51
N GLU A 86 2.24 16.53 5.42
CA GLU A 86 3.05 15.32 5.54
C GLU A 86 2.95 14.49 4.26
N ALA A 87 4.09 14.32 3.58
CA ALA A 87 4.16 13.57 2.32
C ALA A 87 3.66 12.13 2.49
N GLU A 88 4.05 11.42 3.56
CA GLU A 88 3.58 10.05 3.79
C GLU A 88 2.07 9.98 4.00
N ALA A 89 1.45 10.95 4.68
CA ALA A 89 0.01 10.96 4.87
C ALA A 89 -0.72 11.21 3.54
N TYR A 90 -0.17 12.07 2.68
CA TYR A 90 -0.69 12.28 1.33
C TYR A 90 -0.61 11.01 0.47
N LEU A 91 0.56 10.35 0.45
CA LEU A 91 0.76 9.12 -0.32
C LEU A 91 -0.17 8.00 0.15
N ILE A 92 -0.27 7.77 1.47
CA ILE A 92 -1.19 6.78 2.03
C ILE A 92 -2.64 7.12 1.67
N PHE A 93 -3.04 8.39 1.73
CA PHE A 93 -4.39 8.81 1.36
C PHE A 93 -4.70 8.49 -0.10
N CYS A 94 -3.81 8.86 -1.02
CA CYS A 94 -3.95 8.56 -2.45
C CYS A 94 -4.07 7.05 -2.70
N ASP A 95 -3.23 6.25 -2.05
CA ASP A 95 -3.21 4.81 -2.23
C ASP A 95 -4.34 4.06 -1.52
N ILE A 96 -4.95 4.63 -0.48
CA ILE A 96 -6.24 4.17 0.05
C ILE A 96 -7.34 4.36 -1.01
N LEU A 97 -7.38 5.53 -1.66
CA LEU A 97 -8.39 5.83 -2.66
C LEU A 97 -8.22 5.03 -3.96
N SER A 98 -7.00 4.62 -4.31
CA SER A 98 -6.77 3.76 -5.47
C SER A 98 -6.97 2.26 -5.17
N ALA A 99 -6.93 1.84 -3.90
CA ALA A 99 -6.91 0.42 -3.56
C ALA A 99 -8.18 -0.36 -3.93
N PRO A 100 -8.08 -1.57 -4.51
CA PRO A 100 -9.23 -2.33 -5.00
C PRO A 100 -10.06 -3.01 -3.90
N ASP A 101 -9.50 -3.20 -2.71
CA ASP A 101 -10.18 -3.82 -1.57
C ASP A 101 -11.16 -2.88 -0.86
N ILE A 102 -11.12 -1.57 -1.16
CA ILE A 102 -11.99 -0.56 -0.56
C ILE A 102 -13.10 -0.21 -1.55
N SER A 103 -14.34 -0.28 -1.12
CA SER A 103 -15.48 -0.02 -2.01
C SER A 103 -15.51 1.44 -2.49
N ILE A 104 -16.08 1.68 -3.67
CA ILE A 104 -16.27 3.05 -4.20
C ILE A 104 -17.07 3.92 -3.21
N ARG A 105 -18.04 3.33 -2.52
CA ARG A 105 -18.86 4.02 -1.50
C ARG A 105 -18.00 4.48 -0.32
N GLU A 106 -17.09 3.64 0.16
CA GLU A 106 -16.17 4.00 1.24
C GLU A 106 -15.17 5.05 0.80
N LYS A 107 -14.59 4.91 -0.40
CA LYS A 107 -13.68 5.93 -0.99
C LYS A 107 -14.37 7.29 -1.12
N ALA A 108 -15.61 7.31 -1.62
CA ALA A 108 -16.41 8.52 -1.72
C ALA A 108 -16.68 9.16 -0.36
N LYS A 109 -16.98 8.35 0.66
CA LYS A 109 -17.15 8.81 2.04
C LYS A 109 -15.86 9.43 2.56
N ILE A 110 -14.72 8.74 2.43
CA ILE A 110 -13.41 9.24 2.86
C ILE A 110 -13.09 10.58 2.18
N PHE A 111 -13.29 10.67 0.86
CA PHE A 111 -13.05 11.91 0.12
C PHE A 111 -13.93 13.06 0.62
N LYS A 112 -15.24 12.81 0.78
CA LYS A 112 -16.21 13.79 1.26
C LYS A 112 -15.91 14.26 2.68
N ASP A 113 -15.53 13.36 3.57
CA ASP A 113 -15.20 13.67 4.96
C ASP A 113 -13.97 14.61 5.04
N ARG A 114 -13.08 14.60 4.03
CA ARG A 114 -11.89 15.46 3.98
C ARG A 114 -12.07 16.75 3.21
N PHE A 115 -12.59 16.68 1.98
CA PHE A 115 -12.63 17.82 1.07
C PHE A 115 -14.02 18.43 0.94
N GLY A 116 -15.06 17.79 1.48
CA GLY A 116 -16.45 18.20 1.33
C GLY A 116 -16.96 18.02 -0.11
N GLY A 117 -18.04 18.74 -0.42
CA GLY A 117 -18.67 18.73 -1.74
C GLY A 117 -19.50 17.47 -2.05
N ASN A 118 -20.01 17.40 -3.27
CA ASN A 118 -20.77 16.27 -3.82
C ASN A 118 -20.31 15.99 -5.26
N PRO A 119 -19.06 15.51 -5.46
CA PRO A 119 -18.59 15.12 -6.79
C PRO A 119 -19.44 13.98 -7.36
N SER A 120 -19.58 13.93 -8.67
CA SER A 120 -20.27 12.81 -9.34
C SER A 120 -19.48 11.51 -9.16
N ASN A 121 -20.18 10.37 -9.19
CA ASN A 121 -19.53 9.06 -9.11
C ASN A 121 -18.53 8.84 -10.26
N ASP A 122 -18.81 9.36 -11.45
CA ASP A 122 -17.93 9.24 -12.61
C ASP A 122 -16.62 10.01 -12.42
N LEU A 123 -16.70 11.22 -11.85
CA LEU A 123 -15.52 12.01 -11.51
C LEU A 123 -14.69 11.30 -10.44
N LEU A 124 -15.35 10.82 -9.37
CA LEU A 124 -14.67 10.09 -8.30
C LEU A 124 -13.97 8.84 -8.83
N LYS A 125 -14.63 8.08 -9.69
CA LYS A 125 -14.04 6.89 -10.30
C LYS A 125 -12.79 7.23 -11.11
N SER A 126 -12.87 8.23 -11.99
CA SER A 126 -11.73 8.71 -12.78
C SER A 126 -10.56 9.15 -11.89
N VAL A 127 -10.85 9.85 -10.80
CA VAL A 127 -9.83 10.25 -9.81
C VAL A 127 -9.23 9.02 -9.13
N PHE A 128 -10.03 8.09 -8.63
CA PHE A 128 -9.55 6.91 -7.91
C PHE A 128 -8.71 5.98 -8.79
N ASP A 129 -9.00 5.92 -10.09
CA ASP A 129 -8.24 5.15 -11.07
C ASP A 129 -6.87 5.78 -11.39
N THR A 130 -6.66 7.07 -11.09
CA THR A 130 -5.46 7.85 -11.48
C THR A 130 -4.64 8.40 -10.31
N ILE A 131 -5.22 8.48 -9.12
CA ILE A 131 -4.60 9.14 -7.96
C ILE A 131 -3.54 8.26 -7.24
N GLY A 132 -3.56 6.95 -7.47
CA GLY A 132 -2.65 6.01 -6.82
C GLY A 132 -1.21 6.15 -7.30
N PHE A 133 -0.27 6.03 -6.36
CA PHE A 133 1.16 5.92 -6.66
C PHE A 133 1.60 4.47 -6.80
N VAL A 134 0.78 3.53 -6.32
CA VAL A 134 1.04 2.10 -6.41
C VAL A 134 0.13 1.45 -7.44
N ASP A 135 0.75 0.67 -8.32
CA ASP A 135 0.04 -0.27 -9.16
C ASP A 135 -0.27 -1.55 -8.40
N TRP A 136 -1.51 -1.64 -7.92
CA TRP A 136 -2.05 -2.79 -7.21
C TRP A 136 -2.18 -4.05 -8.07
N THR A 137 -2.15 -3.92 -9.40
CA THR A 137 -2.15 -5.05 -10.33
C THR A 137 -0.75 -5.63 -10.52
N GLY A 138 0.29 -4.86 -10.19
CA GLY A 138 1.70 -5.25 -10.31
C GLY A 138 2.26 -5.19 -11.73
N VAL A 139 1.53 -4.68 -12.72
CA VAL A 139 1.95 -4.55 -14.12
C VAL A 139 3.10 -3.55 -14.28
N ALA A 140 3.04 -2.38 -13.64
CA ALA A 140 4.10 -1.38 -13.65
C ALA A 140 5.35 -1.85 -12.86
N ILE A 141 5.14 -2.62 -11.78
CA ILE A 141 6.24 -3.27 -11.04
C ILE A 141 6.95 -4.27 -11.94
N GLN A 142 6.20 -5.09 -12.66
CA GLN A 142 6.74 -6.03 -13.66
C GLN A 142 7.60 -5.29 -14.69
N HIS A 143 7.08 -4.23 -15.32
CA HIS A 143 7.84 -3.45 -16.29
C HIS A 143 9.07 -2.74 -15.69
N THR A 144 8.99 -2.25 -14.46
CA THR A 144 10.12 -1.58 -13.79
C THR A 144 11.24 -2.57 -13.45
N LEU A 145 10.87 -3.78 -13.02
CA LEU A 145 11.80 -4.88 -12.74
C LEU A 145 12.42 -5.44 -14.02
N GLU A 146 11.62 -5.65 -15.08
CA GLU A 146 12.10 -6.08 -16.41
C GLU A 146 13.11 -5.08 -16.99
N ARG A 147 12.90 -3.77 -16.76
CA ARG A 147 13.82 -2.71 -17.19
C ARG A 147 15.06 -2.55 -16.30
N LYS A 148 15.25 -3.38 -15.26
CA LYS A 148 16.38 -3.35 -14.31
C LYS A 148 16.65 -1.97 -13.70
N ALA A 149 15.62 -1.14 -13.51
CA ALA A 149 15.78 0.23 -13.00
C ALA A 149 15.83 0.29 -11.46
N LEU A 150 15.55 -0.81 -10.76
CA LEU A 150 15.92 -0.95 -9.36
C LEU A 150 17.43 -1.17 -9.28
N ARG A 151 18.10 -0.30 -8.51
CA ARG A 151 19.56 -0.19 -8.36
C ARG A 151 20.30 -1.55 -8.42
N PRO A 152 21.56 -1.59 -8.90
CA PRO A 152 22.36 -2.81 -9.17
C PRO A 152 22.78 -3.62 -7.93
N VAL A 153 21.98 -3.62 -6.87
CA VAL A 153 22.11 -4.51 -5.71
C VAL A 153 21.49 -5.88 -6.00
N TYR A 154 20.65 -5.99 -7.04
CA TYR A 154 20.01 -7.24 -7.47
C TYR A 154 20.58 -7.82 -8.77
N THR A 155 21.62 -7.22 -9.35
CA THR A 155 22.36 -7.81 -10.47
C THR A 155 23.34 -8.83 -9.91
N TRP A 156 22.93 -10.10 -9.89
CA TRP A 156 23.89 -11.20 -9.80
C TRP A 156 24.62 -11.27 -11.14
N SER A 157 25.91 -10.93 -11.12
CA SER A 157 26.89 -11.30 -12.14
C SER A 157 27.48 -12.66 -11.82
#